data_AF-A0A937Z066-F1
#
_entry.id   AF-A0A937Z066-F1
#
_cell.length_a   1.000
_cell.length_b   1.000
_cell.length_c   1.000
_cell.angle_alpha   90.00
_cell.angle_beta   90.00
_cell.angle_gamma   90.00
#
_symmetry.space_group_name_H-M   'P 1'
#
loop_
_entity.id
_entity.type
_entity.pdbx_description
1 polymer ?
#
loop_
_entity_poly.entity_id
_entity_poly.type
_entity_poly.pdbx_seq_one_letter_code
_entity_poly.pdbx_strand_id
1 'polypeptide(L)' 'MTEEGTRVILDEIVANKRLELAEAKRLLSLEEVRARLRDMPPPRNFRDAIEGPKVALIAEIKRASPSMG' A
#
# COMPACT_ATOMS: atom_id res chain seq x y z
N MET A 1 -7.52 20.12 7.42
CA MET A 1 -8.26 19.53 6.28
C MET A 1 -9.71 19.36 6.73
N THR A 2 -10.69 19.76 5.91
CA THR A 2 -12.11 19.53 6.19
C THR A 2 -12.50 18.10 5.79
N GLU A 3 -13.62 17.57 6.29
CA GLU A 3 -14.12 16.26 5.86
C GLU A 3 -14.36 16.22 4.34
N GLU A 4 -14.93 17.29 3.80
CA GLU A 4 -15.16 17.45 2.36
C GLU A 4 -13.84 17.47 1.56
N GLY A 5 -12.83 18.20 2.03
CA GLY A 5 -11.50 18.19 1.42
C GLY A 5 -10.81 16.82 1.50
N THR A 6 -11.06 16.05 2.55
CA THR A 6 -10.52 14.67 2.69
C THR A 6 -11.16 13.73 1.68
N ARG A 7 -12.47 13.83 1.47
CA ARG A 7 -13.18 13.04 0.47
C ARG A 7 -12.65 13.29 -0.94
N VAL A 8 -12.48 14.57 -1.31
CA VAL A 8 -11.94 14.96 -2.63
C VAL A 8 -10.53 14.38 -2.84
N ILE A 9 -9.64 14.51 -1.86
CA ILE A 9 -8.27 13.97 -1.96
C ILE A 9 -8.27 12.44 -2.09
N LEU A 10 -9.14 11.74 -1.36
CA LEU A 10 -9.24 10.28 -1.48
C LEU A 10 -9.75 9.86 -2.87
N ASP A 11 -10.72 10.59 -3.43
CA ASP A 11 -11.23 10.34 -4.78
C ASP A 11 -10.12 10.54 -5.83
N GLU A 12 -9.31 11.59 -5.70
CA GLU A 12 -8.14 11.83 -6.55
C GLU A 12 -7.07 10.73 -6.43
N ILE A 13 -6.75 10.30 -5.20
CA ILE A 13 -5.79 9.21 -4.95
C ILE A 13 -6.27 7.92 -5.64
N VAL A 14 -7.56 7.60 -5.52
CA VAL A 14 -8.14 6.40 -6.14
C VAL A 14 -8.15 6.51 -7.67
N ALA A 15 -8.51 7.67 -8.22
CA ALA A 15 -8.51 7.89 -9.66
C ALA A 15 -7.11 7.70 -10.26
N ASN A 16 -6.09 8.31 -9.63
CA ASN A 16 -4.70 8.16 -10.06
C ASN A 16 -4.21 6.71 -9.94
N LYS A 17 -4.53 6.03 -8.82
CA LYS A 17 -4.14 4.64 -8.61
C LYS A 17 -4.70 3.69 -9.68
N ARG A 18 -5.88 3.97 -10.22
CA ARG A 18 -6.47 3.16 -11.31
C ARG A 18 -5.65 3.28 -12.60
N LEU A 19 -5.16 4.47 -12.93
CA LEU A 19 -4.30 4.70 -14.09
C LEU A 19 -2.96 3.99 -13.91
N GLU A 20 -2.33 4.13 -12.74
CA GLU A 20 -1.09 3.43 -12.39
C GLU A 20 -1.26 1.90 -12.46
N LEU A 21 -2.38 1.37 -11.96
CA LEU A 21 -2.66 -0.06 -12.01
C LEU A 21 -2.82 -0.57 -13.44
N ALA A 22 -3.47 0.20 -14.32
CA ALA A 22 -3.61 -0.17 -15.72
C ALA A 22 -2.24 -0.26 -16.41
N GLU A 23 -1.37 0.71 -16.17
CA GLU A 23 -0.01 0.70 -16.71
C GLU A 23 0.85 -0.43 -16.12
N ALA A 24 0.77 -0.65 -14.80
CA ALA A 24 1.49 -1.75 -14.15
C ALA A 24 1.08 -3.12 -14.71
N LYS A 25 -0.20 -3.34 -14.98
CA LYS A 25 -0.71 -4.58 -15.61
C LYS A 25 -0.24 -4.75 -17.05
N ARG A 26 0.01 -3.66 -17.77
CA ARG A 26 0.57 -3.67 -19.13
C ARG A 26 2.06 -4.05 -19.12
N LEU A 27 2.79 -3.61 -18.09
CA LEU A 27 4.22 -3.86 -17.94
C LEU A 27 4.54 -5.24 -17.35
N LEU A 28 3.68 -5.75 -16.47
CA LEU A 28 3.85 -7.05 -15.81
C LEU A 28 2.49 -7.71 -15.62
N SER A 29 2.29 -8.86 -16.26
CA SER A 29 1.03 -9.57 -16.19
C SER A 29 0.79 -10.17 -14.79
N LEU A 30 -0.47 -10.39 -14.44
CA LEU A 30 -0.83 -11.06 -13.19
C LEU A 30 -0.28 -12.50 -13.14
N GLU A 31 -0.17 -13.17 -14.28
CA GLU A 31 0.40 -14.51 -14.38
C GLU A 31 1.88 -14.52 -14.01
N GLU A 32 2.65 -13.57 -14.54
CA GLU A 32 4.07 -13.43 -14.21
C GLU A 32 4.27 -13.03 -12.74
N VAL A 33 3.41 -12.17 -12.17
CA VAL A 33 3.43 -11.89 -10.72
C VAL A 33 3.23 -13.18 -9.92
N ARG A 34 2.24 -13.99 -10.27
CA ARG A 34 1.98 -15.29 -9.61
C ARG A 34 3.15 -16.25 -9.78
N ALA A 35 3.81 -16.24 -10.93
CA ALA A 35 4.99 -17.06 -11.17
C ALA A 35 6.13 -16.70 -10.22
N ARG A 36 6.43 -15.40 -10.08
CA ARG A 36 7.48 -14.90 -9.17
C ARG A 36 7.19 -15.18 -7.70
N LEU A 37 5.90 -15.18 -7.30
CA LEU A 37 5.52 -15.48 -5.92
C LEU A 37 5.91 -16.89 -5.46
N ARG A 38 6.06 -17.86 -6.38
CA ARG A 38 6.43 -19.23 -6.01
C ARG A 38 7.84 -19.35 -5.46
N ASP A 39 8.73 -18.46 -5.89
CA ASP A 39 10.15 -18.48 -5.52
C ASP A 39 10.45 -17.53 -4.34
N MET A 40 9.42 -16.85 -3.80
CA MET A 40 9.58 -15.93 -2.68
C MET A 40 9.68 -16.67 -1.34
N PRO A 41 10.47 -16.16 -0.38
CA PRO A 41 10.47 -16.67 0.98
C PRO A 41 9.07 -16.54 1.62
N PRO A 42 8.75 -17.38 2.62
CA PRO A 42 7.49 -17.28 3.34
C PRO A 42 7.32 -15.89 3.98
N PRO A 43 6.08 -15.37 4.04
CA PRO A 43 5.81 -14.09 4.68
C PRO A 43 6.12 -14.17 6.18
N ARG A 44 6.61 -13.06 6.75
CA ARG A 44 6.70 -12.91 8.21
C ARG A 44 5.29 -12.83 8.79
N ASN A 45 5.09 -13.37 9.99
CA ASN A 45 3.80 -13.26 10.67
C ASN A 45 3.63 -11.85 11.25
N PHE A 46 2.93 -10.98 10.51
CA PHE A 46 2.68 -9.60 10.91
C PHE A 46 1.78 -9.52 12.15
N ARG A 47 0.78 -10.41 12.27
CA ARG A 47 -0.16 -10.45 13.38
C ARG A 47 0.57 -10.70 14.69
N ASP A 48 1.34 -11.78 14.76
CA ASP A 48 2.09 -12.15 15.96
C ASP A 48 3.10 -11.08 16.36
N ALA A 49 3.63 -10.32 15.39
CA ALA A 49 4.58 -9.24 15.64
C ALA A 49 3.95 -8.01 16.33
N ILE A 50 2.64 -7.80 16.19
CA ILE A 50 1.93 -6.66 16.78
C ILE A 50 0.95 -7.05 17.90
N GLU A 51 0.71 -8.35 18.10
CA GLU A 51 -0.09 -8.87 19.20
C GLU A 51 0.75 -9.01 20.48
N GLY A 52 0.13 -8.74 21.62
CA GLY A 52 0.75 -8.91 22.94
C GLY A 52 0.49 -7.73 23.89
N PRO A 53 0.92 -7.86 25.15
CA PRO A 53 0.64 -6.87 26.20
C PRO A 53 1.55 -5.64 26.13
N LYS A 54 2.60 -5.68 25.29
CA LYS A 54 3.57 -4.59 25.13
C LYS A 54 3.12 -3.66 24.00
N VAL A 55 3.58 -2.42 24.06
CA VAL A 55 3.43 -1.49 22.93
C VAL A 55 4.14 -2.05 21.70
N ALA A 56 3.40 -2.22 20.62
CA ALA A 56 3.92 -2.59 19.30
C ALA A 56 3.96 -1.33 18.40
N LEU A 57 5.09 -1.10 17.73
CA LEU A 57 5.26 0.04 16.83
C LEU A 57 5.28 -0.42 15.38
N ILE A 58 4.35 0.11 14.57
CA ILE A 58 4.45 0.06 13.11
C ILE A 58 5.13 1.35 12.66
N ALA A 59 6.43 1.27 12.38
CA ALA A 59 7.19 2.42 11.90
C ALA A 59 6.97 2.60 10.39
N GLU A 60 6.27 3.67 9.99
CA GLU A 60 6.03 4.01 8.58
C GLU A 60 7.26 4.72 7.99
N ILE A 61 7.76 4.22 6.84
CA ILE A 61 8.75 4.92 6.02
C ILE A 61 8.01 5.55 4.85
N LYS A 62 7.86 6.88 4.87
CA LYS A 62 7.12 7.65 3.88
C LYS A 62 7.89 8.88 3.43
N ARG A 63 7.91 9.12 2.12
CA ARG A 63 8.65 10.24 1.51
C ARG A 63 7.96 11.60 1.72
N ALA A 64 6.64 11.64 1.55
CA ALA A 64 5.85 12.86 1.45
C ALA A 64 4.40 12.58 1.85
N SER A 65 3.68 13.58 2.36
CA SER A 65 2.26 13.51 2.67
C SER A 65 1.50 14.72 2.13
N PRO A 66 0.24 14.56 1.66
CA PRO A 66 -0.55 15.68 1.14
C PRO A 66 -0.69 16.87 2.11
N SER A 67 -0.63 16.60 3.42
CA SER A 67 -0.83 17.60 4.46
C SER A 67 0.45 18.31 4.93
N MET A 68 1.63 17.70 4.78
CA MET A 68 2.89 18.22 5.36
C MET A 68 4.03 18.34 4.35
N GLY A 69 3.76 18.14 3.06
CA GLY A 69 4.78 18.02 2.02
C GLY A 69 5.29 16.61 1.87
#